data_AF-A0A409VG07-F1
#
_entry.id   AF-A0A409VG07-F1
#
_cell.length_a   1.000
_cell.length_b   1.000
_cell.length_c   1.000
_cell.angle_alpha   90.00
_cell.angle_beta   90.00
_cell.angle_gamma   90.00
#
_symmetry.space_group_name_H-M   'P 1'
#
loop_
_entity.id
_entity.type
_entity.pdbx_description
1 polymer ?
#
loop_
_entity_poly.entity_id
_entity_poly.type
_entity_poly.pdbx_seq_one_letter_code
_entity_poly.pdbx_strand_id
1 'polypeptide(L)'
;MGNTNSRSEGEYQAARREAEVHAAEAKERAEEAQRLQEQVKAAKEAEERAEAAKQMMEEQLKRAREEDERRRAADEQERQRRDADEAERTRMMKEMMEKVEQDRVRAEKAREEFMRQAEDARRQEQESRAQADKMIKLEEELRLQAEEAKKKAEEARKEAEDRLMRGIPPELHPTVEDKLKFRGLYKLQTNKFNIAIIGESGTGKSTLINSIRGVSAGEKGAAAAGFDETTEFVEGYLDPRKPFTMWYDVPGANTPNVKGWTYFIDQGLYVFDILVVVFSGRFTETVGTLLSNAIKCGIPTFLVRAKADSLMQSAKRDSQPPPSDAAAKEIVVSRTQSVVAKNLEKLELPDQRVYILSMAAMKEWVVNGRQSFEMIHEAEFLDDIIKLLESTVPGVVTSCVEEEMVYV
;
A
#
# COMPACT_ATOMS: atom_id res chain seq x y z
N MET A 1 -101.09 191.01 32.41
CA MET A 1 -102.36 191.16 33.16
C MET A 1 -102.89 189.76 33.41
N GLY A 2 -103.17 189.39 34.66
CA GLY A 2 -103.69 188.07 35.04
C GLY A 2 -105.17 187.87 34.67
N ASN A 3 -105.71 186.65 34.72
CA ASN A 3 -106.33 186.00 35.89
C ASN A 3 -106.99 184.64 35.50
N THR A 4 -107.08 183.70 36.47
CA THR A 4 -108.06 182.59 36.69
C THR A 4 -108.27 181.38 35.74
N ASN A 5 -107.88 180.18 36.23
CA ASN A 5 -108.68 179.03 36.73
C ASN A 5 -109.57 178.10 35.82
N SER A 6 -109.30 176.77 35.92
CA SER A 6 -110.19 175.58 36.00
C SER A 6 -110.57 174.67 34.77
N ARG A 7 -110.42 173.34 35.00
CA ARG A 7 -110.99 172.09 34.37
C ARG A 7 -110.48 171.65 32.96
N SER A 8 -110.21 170.37 32.64
CA SER A 8 -110.74 169.06 33.12
C SER A 8 -109.77 167.86 32.94
N GLU A 9 -109.90 166.85 33.82
CA GLU A 9 -109.09 165.63 34.01
C GLU A 9 -109.48 164.40 33.13
N GLY A 10 -110.19 164.57 32.01
CA GLY A 10 -110.83 163.44 31.30
C GLY A 10 -110.00 162.69 30.25
N GLU A 11 -109.07 163.34 29.56
CA GLU A 11 -108.52 162.79 28.30
C GLU A 11 -107.24 161.95 28.49
N TYR A 12 -106.58 162.05 29.65
CA TYR A 12 -105.34 161.30 29.92
C TYR A 12 -105.57 159.81 30.26
N GLN A 13 -106.81 159.41 30.56
CA GLN A 13 -107.13 158.02 30.93
C GLN A 13 -107.54 157.12 29.75
N ALA A 14 -107.91 157.67 28.59
CA ALA A 14 -108.32 156.86 27.44
C ALA A 14 -107.13 156.26 26.66
N ALA A 15 -106.06 157.03 26.45
CA ALA A 15 -104.90 156.60 25.65
C ALA A 15 -104.06 155.47 26.30
N ARG A 16 -104.18 155.26 27.62
CA ARG A 16 -103.40 154.23 28.33
C ARG A 16 -103.98 152.83 28.20
N ARG A 17 -105.30 152.69 27.99
CA ARG A 17 -105.96 151.38 27.89
C ARG A 17 -105.76 150.70 26.52
N GLU A 18 -105.62 151.46 25.43
CA GLU A 18 -105.34 150.88 24.11
C GLU A 18 -103.90 150.34 24.00
N ALA A 19 -102.93 150.94 24.69
CA ALA A 19 -101.55 150.48 24.70
C ALA A 19 -101.34 149.17 25.50
N GLU A 20 -102.16 148.92 26.52
CA GLU A 20 -102.04 147.71 27.35
C GLU A 20 -102.61 146.45 26.66
N VAL A 21 -103.61 146.58 25.77
CA VAL A 21 -104.19 145.44 25.04
C VAL A 21 -103.25 144.95 23.92
N HIS A 22 -102.63 145.86 23.17
CA HIS A 22 -101.68 145.50 22.10
C HIS A 22 -100.38 144.86 22.63
N ALA A 23 -99.96 145.20 23.85
CA ALA A 23 -98.78 144.60 24.48
C ALA A 23 -99.02 143.16 24.96
N ALA A 24 -100.25 142.79 25.30
CA ALA A 24 -100.60 141.44 25.75
C ALA A 24 -100.64 140.44 24.57
N GLU A 25 -101.26 140.80 23.45
CA GLU A 25 -101.37 139.91 22.27
C GLU A 25 -100.02 139.62 21.58
N ALA A 26 -99.08 140.57 21.62
CA ALA A 26 -97.74 140.39 21.03
C ALA A 26 -96.87 139.40 21.83
N LYS A 27 -97.13 139.24 23.13
CA LYS A 27 -96.34 138.38 24.01
C LYS A 27 -96.73 136.91 23.89
N GLU A 28 -98.02 136.62 23.71
CA GLU A 28 -98.54 135.26 23.57
C GLU A 28 -98.09 134.59 22.25
N ARG A 29 -98.08 135.32 21.14
CA ARG A 29 -97.59 134.80 19.83
C ARG A 29 -96.09 134.51 19.80
N ALA A 30 -95.29 135.21 20.62
CA ALA A 30 -93.85 134.98 20.71
C ALA A 30 -93.51 133.71 21.50
N GLU A 31 -94.29 133.38 22.54
CA GLU A 31 -94.09 132.18 23.36
C GLU A 31 -94.49 130.89 22.62
N GLU A 32 -95.55 130.92 21.79
CA GLU A 32 -95.93 129.77 20.95
C GLU A 32 -94.89 129.45 19.87
N ALA A 33 -94.30 130.48 19.23
CA ALA A 33 -93.29 130.29 18.19
C ALA A 33 -91.99 129.67 18.74
N GLN A 34 -91.58 130.00 19.97
CA GLN A 34 -90.40 129.41 20.61
C GLN A 34 -90.57 127.93 20.94
N ARG A 35 -91.75 127.51 21.43
CA ARG A 35 -92.00 126.10 21.79
C ARG A 35 -91.96 125.17 20.58
N LEU A 36 -92.48 125.60 19.44
CA LEU A 36 -92.43 124.80 18.21
C LEU A 36 -91.00 124.65 17.68
N GLN A 37 -90.17 125.67 17.82
CA GLN A 37 -88.78 125.64 17.34
C GLN A 37 -87.89 124.69 18.15
N GLU A 38 -88.10 124.61 19.47
CA GLU A 38 -87.38 123.65 20.33
C GLU A 38 -87.77 122.19 20.06
N GLN A 39 -89.06 121.90 19.79
CA GLN A 39 -89.51 120.54 19.50
C GLN A 39 -88.92 119.98 18.19
N VAL A 40 -88.82 120.80 17.14
CA VAL A 40 -88.23 120.36 15.85
C VAL A 40 -86.72 120.10 15.99
N LYS A 41 -86.02 120.90 16.79
CA LYS A 41 -84.58 120.71 17.04
C LYS A 41 -84.31 119.42 17.83
N ALA A 42 -85.11 119.13 18.85
CA ALA A 42 -85.00 117.90 19.64
C ALA A 42 -85.27 116.63 18.80
N ALA A 43 -86.20 116.68 17.84
CA ALA A 43 -86.50 115.55 16.97
C ALA A 43 -85.33 115.21 16.02
N LYS A 44 -84.69 116.22 15.40
CA LYS A 44 -83.54 116.00 14.51
C LYS A 44 -82.31 115.45 15.23
N GLU A 45 -82.01 115.95 16.43
CA GLU A 45 -80.88 115.45 17.23
C GLU A 45 -81.09 113.99 17.69
N ALA A 46 -82.34 113.55 17.86
CA ALA A 46 -82.65 112.16 18.21
C ALA A 46 -82.46 111.19 17.02
N GLU A 47 -82.80 111.62 15.80
CA GLU A 47 -82.65 110.83 14.58
C GLU A 47 -81.16 110.59 14.23
N GLU A 48 -80.33 111.65 14.27
CA GLU A 48 -78.89 111.52 14.00
C GLU A 48 -78.19 110.61 15.02
N ARG A 49 -78.59 110.63 16.29
CA ARG A 49 -78.05 109.71 17.33
C ARG A 49 -78.44 108.26 17.08
N ALA A 50 -79.64 108.01 16.55
CA ALA A 50 -80.10 106.66 16.24
C ALA A 50 -79.38 106.05 15.03
N GLU A 51 -79.11 106.85 13.98
CA GLU A 51 -78.33 106.39 12.83
C GLU A 51 -76.86 106.13 13.19
N ALA A 52 -76.23 107.02 13.97
CA ALA A 52 -74.87 106.81 14.44
C ALA A 52 -74.73 105.53 15.31
N ALA A 53 -75.72 105.23 16.15
CA ALA A 53 -75.74 104.02 16.97
C ALA A 53 -75.86 102.73 16.13
N LYS A 54 -76.65 102.75 15.04
CA LYS A 54 -76.77 101.61 14.12
C LYS A 54 -75.46 101.33 13.39
N GLN A 55 -74.79 102.36 12.88
CA GLN A 55 -73.52 102.19 12.15
C GLN A 55 -72.40 101.62 13.03
N MET A 56 -72.27 102.10 14.28
CA MET A 56 -71.29 101.52 15.22
C MET A 56 -71.55 100.05 15.51
N MET A 57 -72.82 99.65 15.67
CA MET A 57 -73.17 98.27 15.99
C MET A 57 -72.90 97.32 14.81
N GLU A 58 -73.16 97.77 13.58
CA GLU A 58 -72.86 97.00 12.36
C GLU A 58 -71.35 96.85 12.13
N GLU A 59 -70.56 97.91 12.39
CA GLU A 59 -69.10 97.85 12.30
C GLU A 59 -68.50 96.93 13.38
N GLN A 60 -69.03 96.97 14.60
CA GLN A 60 -68.62 96.05 15.68
C GLN A 60 -68.92 94.59 15.34
N LEU A 61 -70.10 94.30 14.77
CA LEU A 61 -70.47 92.95 14.32
C LEU A 61 -69.56 92.43 13.21
N LYS A 62 -69.16 93.30 12.27
CA LYS A 62 -68.25 92.93 11.19
C LYS A 62 -66.84 92.60 11.71
N ARG A 63 -66.30 93.45 12.59
CA ARG A 63 -64.99 93.22 13.22
C ARG A 63 -64.97 91.92 14.03
N ALA A 64 -66.03 91.63 14.80
CA ALA A 64 -66.14 90.39 15.56
C ALA A 64 -66.17 89.13 14.68
N ARG A 65 -66.83 89.18 13.51
CA ARG A 65 -66.84 88.06 12.55
C ARG A 65 -65.48 87.83 11.91
N GLU A 66 -64.81 88.90 11.47
CA GLU A 66 -63.47 88.82 10.88
C GLU A 66 -62.43 88.30 11.88
N GLU A 67 -62.56 88.64 13.17
CA GLU A 67 -61.69 88.15 14.24
C GLU A 67 -61.91 86.66 14.53
N ASP A 68 -63.17 86.19 14.58
CA ASP A 68 -63.49 84.77 14.79
C ASP A 68 -63.06 83.90 13.59
N GLU A 69 -63.22 84.38 12.34
CA GLU A 69 -62.74 83.68 11.15
C GLU A 69 -61.21 83.55 11.14
N ARG A 70 -60.49 84.63 11.50
CA ARG A 70 -59.02 84.59 11.62
C ARG A 70 -58.56 83.61 12.71
N ARG A 71 -59.25 83.57 13.84
CA ARG A 71 -58.94 82.65 14.93
C ARG A 71 -59.13 81.19 14.51
N ARG A 72 -60.24 80.86 13.85
CA ARG A 72 -60.50 79.50 13.34
C ARG A 72 -59.47 79.07 12.30
N ALA A 73 -59.10 79.97 11.37
CA ALA A 73 -58.08 79.69 10.37
C ALA A 73 -56.69 79.45 10.99
N ALA A 74 -56.34 80.20 12.04
CA ALA A 74 -55.09 80.00 12.78
C ALA A 74 -55.08 78.65 13.55
N ASP A 75 -56.17 78.31 14.23
CA ASP A 75 -56.31 77.04 14.95
C ASP A 75 -56.26 75.83 13.99
N GLU A 76 -56.83 75.95 12.80
CA GLU A 76 -56.80 74.91 11.77
C GLU A 76 -55.41 74.73 11.15
N GLN A 77 -54.68 75.83 10.89
CA GLN A 77 -53.28 75.76 10.47
C GLN A 77 -52.37 75.13 11.54
N GLU A 78 -52.59 75.43 12.81
CA GLU A 78 -51.79 74.87 13.90
C GLU A 78 -52.02 73.34 14.03
N ARG A 79 -53.26 72.87 13.88
CA ARG A 79 -53.58 71.44 13.85
C ARG A 79 -52.91 70.73 12.69
N GLN A 80 -53.01 71.27 11.47
CA GLN A 80 -52.38 70.65 10.29
C GLN A 80 -50.86 70.55 10.42
N ARG A 81 -50.20 71.54 11.04
CA ARG A 81 -48.76 71.47 11.32
C ARG A 81 -48.41 70.37 12.32
N ARG A 82 -49.17 70.24 13.41
CA ARG A 82 -48.95 69.18 14.42
C ARG A 82 -49.13 67.79 13.82
N ASP A 83 -50.19 67.59 13.04
CA ASP A 83 -50.47 66.30 12.40
C ASP A 83 -49.38 65.94 11.37
N ALA A 84 -48.85 66.93 10.63
CA ALA A 84 -47.74 66.73 9.70
C ALA A 84 -46.43 66.37 10.42
N ASP A 85 -46.08 67.08 11.50
CA ASP A 85 -44.88 66.80 12.30
C ASP A 85 -44.95 65.42 12.97
N GLU A 86 -46.13 65.02 13.45
CA GLU A 86 -46.36 63.70 14.06
C GLU A 86 -46.28 62.58 13.01
N ALA A 87 -46.83 62.78 11.82
CA ALA A 87 -46.71 61.85 10.70
C ALA A 87 -45.26 61.68 10.23
N GLU A 88 -44.48 62.77 10.15
CA GLU A 88 -43.08 62.73 9.76
C GLU A 88 -42.23 61.97 10.79
N ARG A 89 -42.41 62.24 12.08
CA ARG A 89 -41.75 61.49 13.17
C ARG A 89 -42.06 60.01 13.14
N THR A 90 -43.33 59.66 12.92
CA THR A 90 -43.78 58.26 12.85
C THR A 90 -43.13 57.53 11.67
N ARG A 91 -43.03 58.21 10.53
CA ARG A 91 -42.35 57.67 9.34
C ARG A 91 -40.86 57.45 9.56
N MET A 92 -40.14 58.44 10.10
CA MET A 92 -38.71 58.29 10.42
C MET A 92 -38.46 57.16 11.42
N MET A 93 -39.28 57.05 12.46
CA MET A 93 -39.15 55.99 13.47
C MET A 93 -39.35 54.60 12.85
N LYS A 94 -40.32 54.47 11.93
CA LYS A 94 -40.57 53.22 11.19
C LYS A 94 -39.41 52.85 10.27
N GLU A 95 -38.91 53.79 9.48
CA GLU A 95 -37.76 53.57 8.57
C GLU A 95 -36.48 53.22 9.37
N MET A 96 -36.27 53.85 10.54
CA MET A 96 -35.17 53.53 11.44
C MET A 96 -35.28 52.11 12.02
N MET A 97 -36.46 51.72 12.49
CA MET A 97 -36.73 50.36 13.01
C MET A 97 -36.55 49.30 11.93
N GLU A 98 -37.04 49.53 10.71
CA GLU A 98 -36.84 48.60 9.57
C GLU A 98 -35.36 48.44 9.22
N LYS A 99 -34.58 49.52 9.25
CA LYS A 99 -33.14 49.46 8.98
C LYS A 99 -32.37 48.71 10.06
N VAL A 100 -32.69 48.96 11.33
CA VAL A 100 -32.08 48.23 12.46
C VAL A 100 -32.41 46.73 12.38
N GLU A 101 -33.64 46.37 12.04
CA GLU A 101 -34.03 44.96 11.90
C GLU A 101 -33.34 44.30 10.70
N GLN A 102 -33.21 45.00 9.57
CA GLN A 102 -32.46 44.49 8.42
C GLN A 102 -30.98 44.26 8.74
N ASP A 103 -30.35 45.20 9.46
CA ASP A 103 -28.95 45.07 9.86
C ASP A 103 -28.77 43.93 10.88
N ARG A 104 -29.73 43.73 11.79
CA ARG A 104 -29.76 42.59 12.73
C ARG A 104 -29.81 41.26 11.99
N VAL A 105 -30.73 41.10 11.04
CA VAL A 105 -30.89 39.87 10.25
C VAL A 105 -29.66 39.60 9.38
N ARG A 106 -29.06 40.64 8.78
CA ARG A 106 -27.82 40.50 8.01
C ARG A 106 -26.64 40.08 8.90
N ALA A 107 -26.51 40.66 10.08
CA ALA A 107 -25.46 40.31 11.03
C ALA A 107 -25.63 38.88 11.57
N GLU A 108 -26.86 38.44 11.81
CA GLU A 108 -27.17 37.08 12.25
C GLU A 108 -26.81 36.04 11.17
N LYS A 109 -27.24 36.26 9.92
CA LYS A 109 -26.85 35.39 8.80
C LYS A 109 -25.34 35.31 8.57
N ALA A 110 -24.66 36.45 8.63
CA ALA A 110 -23.20 36.49 8.47
C ALA A 110 -22.48 35.72 9.60
N ARG A 111 -23.01 35.77 10.84
CA ARG A 111 -22.49 34.98 11.97
C ARG A 111 -22.74 33.49 11.78
N GLU A 112 -23.92 33.09 11.33
CA GLU A 112 -24.23 31.68 11.05
C GLU A 112 -23.35 31.11 9.93
N GLU A 113 -23.16 31.84 8.84
CA GLU A 113 -22.28 31.43 7.74
C GLU A 113 -20.82 31.31 8.19
N PHE A 114 -20.33 32.26 8.99
CA PHE A 114 -18.98 32.20 9.56
C PHE A 114 -18.81 30.99 10.50
N MET A 115 -19.80 30.70 11.34
CA MET A 115 -19.77 29.54 12.23
C MET A 115 -19.77 28.23 11.45
N ARG A 116 -20.58 28.10 10.39
CA ARG A 116 -20.57 26.92 9.51
C ARG A 116 -19.22 26.74 8.82
N GLN A 117 -18.65 27.80 8.25
CA GLN A 117 -17.32 27.73 7.63
C GLN A 117 -16.23 27.35 8.63
N ALA A 118 -16.30 27.86 9.87
CA ALA A 118 -15.36 27.51 10.91
C ALA A 118 -15.50 26.05 11.38
N GLU A 119 -16.73 25.52 11.46
CA GLU A 119 -16.99 24.10 11.78
C GLU A 119 -16.52 23.17 10.67
N ASP A 120 -16.80 23.49 9.41
CA ASP A 120 -16.36 22.70 8.25
C ASP A 120 -14.82 22.69 8.16
N ALA A 121 -14.17 23.85 8.35
CA ALA A 121 -12.70 23.94 8.39
C ALA A 121 -12.09 23.10 9.53
N ARG A 122 -12.69 23.13 10.73
CA ARG A 122 -12.25 22.30 11.86
C ARG A 122 -12.42 20.81 11.58
N ARG A 123 -13.53 20.41 10.96
CA ARG A 123 -13.78 19.02 10.59
C ARG A 123 -12.75 18.53 9.58
N GLN A 124 -12.46 19.33 8.57
CA GLN A 124 -11.46 19.01 7.55
C GLN A 124 -10.04 18.93 8.12
N GLU A 125 -9.69 19.80 9.08
CA GLU A 125 -8.43 19.71 9.80
C GLU A 125 -8.35 18.44 10.67
N GLN A 126 -9.42 18.08 11.38
CA GLN A 126 -9.47 16.84 12.17
C GLN A 126 -9.34 15.59 11.30
N GLU A 127 -10.04 15.55 10.16
CA GLU A 127 -9.97 14.42 9.23
C GLU A 127 -8.57 14.28 8.63
N SER A 128 -7.91 15.38 8.25
CA SER A 128 -6.54 15.35 7.72
C SER A 128 -5.51 14.93 8.77
N ARG A 129 -5.62 15.44 10.01
CA ARG A 129 -4.78 14.97 11.13
C ARG A 129 -4.99 13.49 11.43
N ALA A 130 -6.24 13.02 11.47
CA ALA A 130 -6.53 11.60 11.71
C ALA A 130 -6.01 10.70 10.58
N GLN A 131 -6.01 11.16 9.33
CA GLN A 131 -5.39 10.44 8.21
C GLN A 131 -3.87 10.40 8.34
N ALA A 132 -3.23 11.52 8.70
CA ALA A 132 -1.78 11.58 8.93
C ALA A 132 -1.35 10.65 10.07
N ASP A 133 -2.07 10.65 11.20
CA ASP A 133 -1.78 9.78 12.34
C ASP A 133 -1.93 8.28 11.98
N LYS A 134 -2.90 7.93 11.12
CA LYS A 134 -3.05 6.56 10.60
C LYS A 134 -1.88 6.16 9.70
N MET A 135 -1.41 7.06 8.84
CA MET A 135 -0.25 6.78 7.98
C MET A 135 1.02 6.58 8.80
N ILE A 136 1.26 7.42 9.81
CA ILE A 136 2.43 7.31 10.69
C ILE A 136 2.42 5.98 11.44
N LYS A 137 1.27 5.55 11.98
CA LYS A 137 1.15 4.25 12.66
C LYS A 137 1.42 3.08 11.71
N LEU A 138 0.88 3.13 10.49
CA LEU A 138 1.10 2.09 9.48
C LEU A 138 2.57 2.03 9.06
N GLU A 139 3.23 3.17 8.88
CA GLU A 139 4.65 3.25 8.55
C GLU A 139 5.53 2.67 9.67
N GLU A 140 5.22 2.98 10.93
CA GLU A 140 5.93 2.43 12.08
C GLU A 140 5.77 0.90 12.19
N GLU A 141 4.57 0.39 11.95
CA GLU A 141 4.28 -1.05 11.92
C GLU A 141 5.04 -1.76 10.78
N LEU A 142 5.03 -1.20 9.58
CA LEU A 142 5.80 -1.70 8.44
C LEU A 142 7.32 -1.67 8.72
N ARG A 143 7.82 -0.62 9.39
CA ARG A 143 9.24 -0.52 9.77
C ARG A 143 9.63 -1.61 10.77
N LEU A 144 8.79 -1.87 11.78
CA LEU A 144 9.01 -2.92 12.76
C LEU A 144 9.00 -4.31 12.11
N GLN A 145 8.04 -4.58 11.21
CA GLN A 145 8.00 -5.82 10.45
C GLN A 145 9.24 -6.00 9.56
N ALA A 146 9.69 -4.92 8.91
CA ALA A 146 10.91 -4.96 8.09
C ALA A 146 12.17 -5.21 8.93
N GLU A 147 12.28 -4.60 10.12
CA GLU A 147 13.41 -4.84 11.03
C GLU A 147 13.41 -6.26 11.58
N GLU A 148 12.24 -6.80 11.95
CA GLU A 148 12.11 -8.19 12.42
C GLU A 148 12.41 -9.19 11.30
N ALA A 149 11.90 -8.95 10.08
CA ALA A 149 12.22 -9.75 8.91
C ALA A 149 13.73 -9.71 8.59
N LYS A 150 14.37 -8.54 8.74
CA LYS A 150 15.81 -8.40 8.56
C LYS A 150 16.61 -9.16 9.62
N LYS A 151 16.22 -9.10 10.90
CA LYS A 151 16.85 -9.89 11.97
C LYS A 151 16.71 -11.38 11.74
N LYS A 152 15.49 -11.85 11.41
CA LYS A 152 15.25 -13.27 11.06
C LYS A 152 16.08 -13.71 9.86
N ALA A 153 16.19 -12.87 8.82
CA ALA A 153 17.02 -13.17 7.66
C ALA A 153 18.52 -13.23 8.00
N GLU A 154 19.00 -12.35 8.88
CA GLU A 154 20.41 -12.35 9.32
C GLU A 154 20.73 -13.55 10.22
N GLU A 155 19.83 -13.92 11.14
CA GLU A 155 19.93 -15.14 11.95
C GLU A 155 19.94 -16.39 11.07
N ALA A 156 19.00 -16.48 10.11
CA ALA A 156 18.96 -17.57 9.15
C ALA A 156 20.24 -17.64 8.30
N ARG A 157 20.79 -16.49 7.88
CA ARG A 157 22.06 -16.44 7.15
C ARG A 157 23.22 -16.93 8.02
N LYS A 158 23.30 -16.46 9.25
CA LYS A 158 24.37 -16.85 10.20
C LYS A 158 24.28 -18.32 10.57
N GLU A 159 23.08 -18.86 10.73
CA GLU A 159 22.86 -20.28 10.94
C GLU A 159 23.25 -21.10 9.69
N ALA A 160 22.89 -20.65 8.50
CA ALA A 160 23.30 -21.29 7.26
C ALA A 160 24.84 -21.27 7.08
N GLU A 161 25.49 -20.15 7.39
CA GLU A 161 26.95 -20.02 7.40
C GLU A 161 27.60 -20.94 8.45
N ASP A 162 27.04 -21.04 9.66
CA ASP A 162 27.56 -21.94 10.71
C ASP A 162 27.35 -23.41 10.34
N ARG A 163 26.21 -23.79 9.75
CA ARG A 163 25.97 -25.14 9.18
C ARG A 163 27.00 -25.46 8.08
N LEU A 164 27.27 -24.50 7.20
CA LEU A 164 28.28 -24.62 6.15
C LEU A 164 29.69 -24.80 6.74
N MET A 165 30.05 -24.02 7.76
CA MET A 165 31.33 -24.12 8.48
C MET A 165 31.48 -25.46 9.21
N ARG A 166 30.40 -25.98 9.80
CA ARG A 166 30.33 -27.31 10.41
C ARG A 166 30.27 -28.45 9.39
N GLY A 167 30.12 -28.15 8.10
CA GLY A 167 30.13 -29.13 7.03
C GLY A 167 28.82 -29.88 6.84
N ILE A 168 27.74 -29.42 7.47
CA ILE A 168 26.39 -29.91 7.22
C ILE A 168 25.96 -29.33 5.86
N PRO A 169 25.73 -30.15 4.82
CA PRO A 169 25.36 -29.65 3.51
C PRO A 169 23.99 -28.94 3.60
N PRO A 170 23.79 -27.81 2.91
CA PRO A 170 22.45 -27.24 2.73
C PRO A 170 21.52 -28.28 2.10
N GLU A 171 20.21 -28.17 2.35
CA GLU A 171 19.22 -29.03 1.70
C GLU A 171 19.37 -28.96 0.18
N LEU A 172 19.86 -30.06 -0.37
CA LEU A 172 20.36 -30.08 -1.72
C LEU A 172 19.21 -30.26 -2.71
N HIS A 173 18.76 -29.15 -3.27
CA HIS A 173 17.74 -29.14 -4.32
C HIS A 173 18.33 -28.51 -5.58
N PRO A 174 19.01 -29.29 -6.43
CA PRO A 174 19.52 -28.78 -7.70
C PRO A 174 18.37 -28.21 -8.52
N THR A 175 18.50 -26.96 -8.97
CA THR A 175 17.46 -26.31 -9.75
C THR A 175 17.33 -26.97 -11.13
N VAL A 176 16.18 -26.77 -11.79
CA VAL A 176 15.97 -27.26 -13.16
C VAL A 176 17.01 -26.64 -14.11
N GLU A 177 17.38 -25.38 -13.90
CA GLU A 177 18.40 -24.67 -14.67
C GLU A 177 19.78 -25.31 -14.50
N ASP A 178 20.17 -25.63 -13.26
CA ASP A 178 21.45 -26.29 -13.00
C ASP A 178 21.51 -27.68 -13.65
N LYS A 179 20.42 -28.45 -13.54
CA LYS A 179 20.32 -29.75 -14.22
C LYS A 179 20.49 -29.61 -15.74
N LEU A 180 19.82 -28.64 -16.37
CA LEU A 180 19.96 -28.41 -17.81
C LEU A 180 21.37 -27.98 -18.20
N LYS A 181 21.99 -27.10 -17.39
CA LYS A 181 23.37 -26.65 -17.59
C LYS A 181 24.36 -27.80 -17.59
N PHE A 182 24.34 -28.65 -16.56
CA PHE A 182 25.26 -29.79 -16.46
C PHE A 182 24.96 -30.87 -17.49
N ARG A 183 23.68 -31.12 -17.83
CA ARG A 183 23.31 -32.02 -18.92
C ARG A 183 23.89 -31.57 -20.27
N GLY A 184 23.83 -30.27 -20.55
CA GLY A 184 24.43 -29.67 -21.75
C GLY A 184 25.97 -29.72 -21.72
N LEU A 185 26.57 -29.37 -20.57
CA LEU A 185 28.03 -29.34 -20.37
C LEU A 185 28.66 -30.71 -20.62
N TYR A 186 28.07 -31.77 -20.05
CA TYR A 186 28.58 -33.14 -20.17
C TYR A 186 28.03 -33.88 -21.39
N LYS A 187 27.23 -33.20 -22.23
CA LYS A 187 26.59 -33.79 -23.42
C LYS A 187 25.88 -35.11 -23.09
N LEU A 188 25.11 -35.10 -22.00
CA LEU A 188 24.37 -36.28 -21.54
C LEU A 188 23.40 -36.75 -22.61
N GLN A 189 23.34 -38.05 -22.80
CA GLN A 189 22.52 -38.66 -23.84
C GLN A 189 21.10 -38.86 -23.30
N THR A 190 20.09 -38.38 -24.02
CA THR A 190 18.68 -38.45 -23.57
C THR A 190 18.09 -39.85 -23.68
N ASN A 191 18.60 -40.68 -24.60
CA ASN A 191 18.07 -42.00 -24.91
C ASN A 191 19.00 -43.13 -24.43
N LYS A 192 19.89 -42.83 -23.48
CA LYS A 192 20.86 -43.77 -22.93
C LYS A 192 20.97 -43.56 -21.43
N PHE A 193 21.40 -44.59 -20.73
CA PHE A 193 21.77 -44.51 -19.33
C PHE A 193 23.15 -43.89 -19.19
N ASN A 194 23.22 -42.78 -18.47
CA ASN A 194 24.42 -42.01 -18.20
C ASN A 194 24.96 -42.44 -16.82
N ILE A 195 25.96 -43.30 -16.83
CA ILE A 195 26.57 -43.88 -15.62
C ILE A 195 27.89 -43.15 -15.36
N ALA A 196 28.03 -42.47 -14.22
CA ALA A 196 29.27 -41.81 -13.85
C ALA A 196 30.14 -42.68 -12.94
N ILE A 197 31.43 -42.78 -13.25
CA ILE A 197 32.45 -43.36 -12.40
C ILE A 197 33.10 -42.23 -11.60
N ILE A 198 32.92 -42.25 -10.28
CA ILE A 198 33.39 -41.22 -9.36
C ILE A 198 34.31 -41.81 -8.30
N GLY A 199 35.17 -40.99 -7.70
CA GLY A 199 36.10 -41.45 -6.66
C GLY A 199 37.38 -40.63 -6.60
N GLU A 200 38.23 -40.92 -5.62
CA GLU A 200 39.51 -40.24 -5.43
C GLU A 200 40.42 -40.40 -6.68
N SER A 201 41.38 -39.48 -6.85
CA SER A 201 42.39 -39.61 -7.90
C SER A 201 43.28 -40.84 -7.65
N GLY A 202 43.79 -41.45 -8.73
CA GLY A 202 44.66 -42.65 -8.63
C GLY A 202 43.95 -43.96 -8.21
N THR A 203 42.62 -43.96 -8.09
CA THR A 203 41.82 -45.17 -7.78
C THR A 203 41.63 -46.09 -8.99
N GLY A 204 41.90 -45.60 -10.21
CA GLY A 204 41.80 -46.37 -11.46
C GLY A 204 40.45 -46.26 -12.17
N LYS A 205 39.75 -45.12 -12.07
CA LYS A 205 38.44 -44.86 -12.72
C LYS A 205 38.49 -45.03 -14.25
N SER A 206 39.41 -44.34 -14.92
CA SER A 206 39.61 -44.43 -16.36
C SER A 206 39.97 -45.86 -16.81
N THR A 207 40.80 -46.54 -16.01
CA THR A 207 41.14 -47.96 -16.23
C THR A 207 39.91 -48.87 -16.07
N LEU A 208 39.04 -48.61 -15.10
CA LEU A 208 37.79 -49.35 -14.92
C LEU A 208 36.87 -49.18 -16.12
N ILE A 209 36.69 -47.96 -16.62
CA ILE A 209 35.87 -47.67 -17.80
C ILE A 209 36.38 -48.45 -19.01
N ASN A 210 37.70 -48.41 -19.25
CA ASN A 210 38.31 -49.16 -20.33
C ASN A 210 38.12 -50.67 -20.16
N SER A 211 38.26 -51.19 -18.95
CA SER A 211 38.11 -52.61 -18.64
C SER A 211 36.68 -53.11 -18.84
N ILE A 212 35.68 -52.35 -18.39
CA ILE A 212 34.25 -52.66 -18.60
C ILE A 212 33.90 -52.63 -20.09
N ARG A 213 34.49 -51.70 -20.85
CA ARG A 213 34.28 -51.57 -22.30
C ARG A 213 35.10 -52.56 -23.13
N GLY A 214 36.06 -53.27 -22.51
CA GLY A 214 36.96 -54.21 -23.19
C GLY A 214 38.01 -53.52 -24.07
N VAL A 215 38.27 -52.24 -23.84
CA VAL A 215 39.19 -51.40 -24.63
C VAL A 215 40.56 -51.37 -23.94
N SER A 216 41.65 -51.46 -24.70
CA SER A 216 43.00 -51.34 -24.14
C SER A 216 43.46 -49.90 -24.02
N ALA A 217 44.32 -49.62 -23.03
CA ALA A 217 44.97 -48.32 -22.92
C ALA A 217 45.76 -48.01 -24.20
N GLY A 218 45.54 -46.82 -24.78
CA GLY A 218 46.17 -46.38 -26.03
C GLY A 218 45.38 -46.70 -27.30
N GLU A 219 44.29 -47.47 -27.23
CA GLU A 219 43.38 -47.65 -28.36
C GLU A 219 42.54 -46.40 -28.61
N LYS A 220 42.09 -46.21 -29.86
CA LYS A 220 41.25 -45.07 -30.24
C LYS A 220 39.93 -45.11 -29.46
N GLY A 221 39.67 -44.07 -28.67
CA GLY A 221 38.47 -43.98 -27.83
C GLY A 221 38.59 -44.66 -26.46
N ALA A 222 39.80 -45.06 -26.06
CA ALA A 222 40.13 -45.41 -24.69
C ALA A 222 40.15 -44.15 -23.81
N ALA A 223 39.66 -44.28 -22.58
CA ALA A 223 39.85 -43.27 -21.56
C ALA A 223 41.34 -43.15 -21.22
N ALA A 224 41.85 -41.92 -21.15
CA ALA A 224 43.25 -41.69 -20.82
C ALA A 224 43.51 -42.14 -19.38
N ALA A 225 44.37 -43.15 -19.20
CA ALA A 225 44.75 -43.66 -17.90
C ALA A 225 46.24 -43.35 -17.66
N GLY A 226 46.53 -42.56 -16.63
CA GLY A 226 47.89 -42.16 -16.24
C GLY A 226 48.09 -42.11 -14.73
N PHE A 227 49.36 -42.00 -14.31
CA PHE A 227 49.73 -41.78 -12.90
C PHE A 227 49.43 -40.34 -12.47
N ASP A 228 49.65 -39.38 -13.36
CA ASP A 228 49.30 -37.97 -13.17
C ASP A 228 47.80 -37.78 -13.39
N GLU A 229 47.21 -36.82 -12.67
CA GLU A 229 45.80 -36.47 -12.71
C GLU A 229 45.41 -36.05 -14.14
N THR A 230 44.87 -37.01 -14.90
CA THR A 230 44.83 -36.94 -16.36
C THR A 230 43.46 -36.46 -16.89
N THR A 231 42.47 -36.36 -16.02
CA THR A 231 41.08 -36.02 -16.39
C THR A 231 40.71 -34.67 -15.78
N GLU A 232 40.91 -33.59 -16.54
CA GLU A 232 40.51 -32.22 -16.14
C GLU A 232 39.00 -31.96 -16.34
N PHE A 233 38.35 -32.76 -17.19
CA PHE A 233 36.94 -32.57 -17.58
C PHE A 233 36.20 -33.90 -17.59
N VAL A 234 34.89 -33.87 -17.31
CA VAL A 234 34.02 -35.03 -17.43
C VAL A 234 33.92 -35.46 -18.89
N GLU A 235 34.24 -36.72 -19.18
CA GLU A 235 34.20 -37.28 -20.53
C GLU A 235 33.33 -38.53 -20.61
N GLY A 236 32.47 -38.59 -21.63
CA GLY A 236 31.58 -39.72 -21.88
C GLY A 236 32.14 -40.70 -22.89
N TYR A 237 32.08 -41.97 -22.56
CA TYR A 237 32.52 -43.10 -23.36
C TYR A 237 31.37 -44.08 -23.65
N LEU A 238 31.04 -44.27 -24.93
CA LEU A 238 30.01 -45.22 -25.33
C LEU A 238 30.49 -46.65 -25.08
N ASP A 239 29.60 -47.48 -24.54
CA ASP A 239 29.83 -48.91 -24.41
C ASP A 239 29.63 -49.60 -25.78
N PRO A 240 30.67 -50.19 -26.39
CA PRO A 240 30.55 -50.87 -27.68
C PRO A 240 29.62 -52.09 -27.65
N ARG A 241 29.42 -52.68 -26.47
CA ARG A 241 28.65 -53.91 -26.27
C ARG A 241 27.22 -53.61 -25.81
N LYS A 242 26.99 -52.42 -25.25
CA LYS A 242 25.69 -51.96 -24.74
C LYS A 242 25.33 -50.59 -25.34
N PRO A 243 24.62 -50.55 -26.47
CA PRO A 243 24.39 -49.31 -27.22
C PRO A 243 23.58 -48.24 -26.45
N PHE A 244 22.85 -48.65 -25.40
CA PHE A 244 22.07 -47.79 -24.52
C PHE A 244 22.81 -47.36 -23.25
N THR A 245 24.11 -47.62 -23.12
CA THR A 245 24.90 -47.28 -21.94
C THR A 245 26.05 -46.34 -22.28
N MET A 246 26.17 -45.26 -21.51
CA MET A 246 27.24 -44.27 -21.63
C MET A 246 27.99 -44.19 -20.30
N TRP A 247 29.28 -44.45 -20.32
CA TRP A 247 30.15 -44.42 -19.14
C TRP A 247 30.88 -43.07 -19.06
N TYR A 248 30.73 -42.35 -17.96
CA TYR A 248 31.35 -41.05 -17.76
C TYR A 248 32.53 -41.16 -16.79
N ASP A 249 33.71 -40.75 -17.24
CA ASP A 249 34.86 -40.55 -16.35
C ASP A 249 34.76 -39.16 -15.74
N VAL A 250 34.60 -39.11 -14.42
CA VAL A 250 34.52 -37.85 -13.69
C VAL A 250 35.88 -37.58 -13.05
N PRO A 251 36.41 -36.34 -13.16
CA PRO A 251 37.63 -35.92 -12.47
C PRO A 251 37.64 -36.36 -11.01
N GLY A 252 38.78 -36.85 -10.53
CA GLY A 252 38.87 -37.38 -9.17
C GLY A 252 38.57 -36.30 -8.12
N ALA A 253 37.97 -36.70 -7.00
CA ALA A 253 37.92 -35.83 -5.83
C ALA A 253 39.35 -35.70 -5.27
N ASN A 254 40.08 -34.65 -5.67
CA ASN A 254 41.49 -34.49 -5.35
C ASN A 254 41.78 -33.10 -4.78
N THR A 255 41.16 -32.77 -3.65
CA THR A 255 41.52 -31.52 -2.97
C THR A 255 41.44 -31.70 -1.46
N PRO A 256 42.54 -31.49 -0.72
CA PRO A 256 42.54 -31.60 0.74
C PRO A 256 41.62 -30.58 1.46
N ASN A 257 40.96 -29.68 0.73
CA ASN A 257 40.15 -28.58 1.28
C ASN A 257 38.69 -28.52 0.78
N VAL A 258 38.23 -29.49 -0.02
CA VAL A 258 36.86 -29.48 -0.57
C VAL A 258 36.02 -30.52 0.16
N LYS A 259 34.99 -30.08 0.91
CA LYS A 259 34.05 -30.98 1.60
C LYS A 259 33.35 -31.83 0.54
N GLY A 260 33.19 -33.14 0.72
CA GLY A 260 32.69 -34.05 -0.34
C GLY A 260 31.35 -33.65 -0.98
N TRP A 261 30.55 -32.81 -0.31
CA TRP A 261 29.29 -32.28 -0.84
C TRP A 261 29.47 -31.13 -1.83
N THR A 262 30.48 -30.27 -1.70
CA THR A 262 30.77 -29.25 -2.71
C THR A 262 31.20 -29.92 -4.00
N TYR A 263 32.05 -30.95 -3.93
CA TYR A 263 32.43 -31.73 -5.11
C TYR A 263 31.21 -32.36 -5.81
N PHE A 264 30.25 -32.92 -5.07
CA PHE A 264 29.03 -33.50 -5.65
C PHE A 264 28.22 -32.47 -6.47
N ILE A 265 28.24 -31.20 -6.07
CA ILE A 265 27.50 -30.10 -6.73
C ILE A 265 28.28 -29.42 -7.82
N ASP A 266 29.54 -29.12 -7.56
CA ASP A 266 30.42 -28.47 -8.51
C ASP A 266 30.63 -29.35 -9.75
N GLN A 267 30.63 -30.68 -9.57
CA GLN A 267 30.69 -31.66 -10.66
C GLN A 267 29.31 -32.09 -11.17
N GLY A 268 28.23 -31.48 -10.68
CA GLY A 268 26.87 -31.74 -11.17
C GLY A 268 26.46 -33.22 -11.11
N LEU A 269 26.92 -33.99 -10.12
CA LEU A 269 26.75 -35.46 -10.11
C LEU A 269 25.28 -35.88 -10.07
N TYR A 270 24.39 -34.97 -9.68
CA TYR A 270 22.95 -35.18 -9.66
C TYR A 270 22.28 -35.28 -11.05
N VAL A 271 23.01 -35.06 -12.15
CA VAL A 271 22.47 -35.21 -13.51
C VAL A 271 22.59 -36.60 -14.10
N PHE A 272 23.38 -37.48 -13.47
CA PHE A 272 23.60 -38.85 -13.91
C PHE A 272 22.49 -39.77 -13.42
N ASP A 273 22.27 -40.84 -14.17
CA ASP A 273 21.24 -41.84 -13.86
C ASP A 273 21.72 -42.82 -12.78
N ILE A 274 23.03 -43.13 -12.77
CA ILE A 274 23.67 -44.04 -11.81
C ILE A 274 25.07 -43.51 -11.47
N LEU A 275 25.47 -43.64 -10.20
CA LEU A 275 26.84 -43.33 -9.75
C LEU A 275 27.58 -44.61 -9.30
N VAL A 276 28.78 -44.83 -9.82
CA VAL A 276 29.70 -45.88 -9.36
C VAL A 276 30.80 -45.23 -8.54
N VAL A 277 30.78 -45.44 -7.22
CA VAL A 277 31.73 -44.85 -6.28
C VAL A 277 32.91 -45.79 -6.10
N VAL A 278 34.07 -45.42 -6.64
CA VAL A 278 35.30 -46.23 -6.66
C VAL A 278 36.27 -45.74 -5.60
N PHE A 279 36.79 -46.67 -4.79
CA PHE A 279 37.86 -46.42 -3.83
C PHE A 279 38.88 -47.56 -3.82
N SER A 280 40.16 -47.27 -3.58
CA SER A 280 41.23 -48.28 -3.53
C SER A 280 42.03 -48.28 -2.22
N GLY A 281 41.83 -47.31 -1.34
CA GLY A 281 42.61 -47.08 -0.10
C GLY A 281 41.84 -47.40 1.18
N ARG A 282 41.58 -46.41 2.04
CA ARG A 282 40.64 -46.57 3.14
C ARG A 282 39.24 -46.16 2.67
N PHE A 283 38.20 -46.57 3.40
CA PHE A 283 36.89 -45.94 3.24
C PHE A 283 36.99 -44.55 3.87
N THR A 284 36.96 -43.50 3.05
CA THR A 284 37.15 -42.11 3.49
C THR A 284 35.80 -41.42 3.72
N GLU A 285 35.82 -40.32 4.48
CA GLU A 285 34.65 -39.46 4.68
C GLU A 285 34.10 -38.93 3.34
N THR A 286 34.98 -38.74 2.35
CA THR A 286 34.61 -38.38 0.97
C THR A 286 33.67 -39.41 0.35
N VAL A 287 33.97 -40.72 0.47
CA VAL A 287 33.12 -41.80 -0.06
C VAL A 287 31.75 -41.77 0.62
N GLY A 288 31.73 -41.63 1.95
CA GLY A 288 30.47 -41.52 2.71
C GLY A 288 29.64 -40.30 2.33
N THR A 289 30.29 -39.15 2.11
CA THR A 289 29.62 -37.91 1.71
C THR A 289 29.01 -38.03 0.31
N LEU A 290 29.73 -38.66 -0.64
CA LEU A 290 29.22 -38.93 -1.98
C LEU A 290 27.97 -39.82 -1.94
N LEU A 291 28.01 -40.90 -1.15
CA LEU A 291 26.87 -41.80 -0.97
C LEU A 291 25.68 -41.07 -0.33
N SER A 292 25.91 -40.31 0.74
CA SER A 292 24.87 -39.52 1.42
C SER A 292 24.16 -38.56 0.45
N ASN A 293 24.91 -37.83 -0.38
CA ASN A 293 24.33 -36.88 -1.32
C ASN A 293 23.59 -37.57 -2.48
N ALA A 294 24.11 -38.69 -2.97
CA ALA A 294 23.42 -39.48 -3.99
C ALA A 294 22.06 -39.99 -3.48
N ILE A 295 22.02 -40.50 -2.24
CA ILE A 295 20.77 -40.96 -1.60
C ILE A 295 19.78 -39.80 -1.46
N LYS A 296 20.23 -38.62 -1.02
CA LYS A 296 19.38 -37.41 -0.94
C LYS A 296 18.80 -37.00 -2.30
N CYS A 297 19.55 -37.20 -3.38
CA CYS A 297 19.09 -36.93 -4.74
C CYS A 297 18.29 -38.09 -5.37
N GLY A 298 18.11 -39.21 -4.66
CA GLY A 298 17.40 -40.39 -5.18
C GLY A 298 18.16 -41.12 -6.30
N ILE A 299 19.49 -40.99 -6.35
CA ILE A 299 20.31 -41.57 -7.41
C ILE A 299 20.86 -42.92 -6.93
N PRO A 300 20.60 -44.02 -7.67
CA PRO A 300 21.20 -45.32 -7.37
C PRO A 300 22.73 -45.27 -7.40
N THR A 301 23.35 -45.92 -6.42
CA THR A 301 24.80 -46.00 -6.33
C THR A 301 25.31 -47.44 -6.34
N PHE A 302 26.52 -47.65 -6.84
CA PHE A 302 27.29 -48.89 -6.68
C PHE A 302 28.62 -48.58 -6.01
N LEU A 303 28.92 -49.27 -4.91
CA LEU A 303 30.16 -49.08 -4.18
C LEU A 303 31.20 -50.10 -4.64
N VAL A 304 32.33 -49.62 -5.18
CA VAL A 304 33.38 -50.45 -5.79
C VAL A 304 34.71 -50.26 -5.08
N ARG A 305 35.24 -51.35 -4.57
CA ARG A 305 36.62 -51.49 -4.11
C ARG A 305 37.52 -51.93 -5.27
N ALA A 306 38.35 -51.02 -5.76
CA ALA A 306 39.35 -51.31 -6.79
C ALA A 306 40.62 -51.97 -6.20
N LYS A 307 41.49 -52.44 -7.10
CA LYS A 307 42.81 -53.05 -6.81
C LYS A 307 42.71 -54.33 -5.98
N ALA A 308 41.73 -55.18 -6.32
CA ALA A 308 41.52 -56.47 -5.66
C ALA A 308 42.76 -57.39 -5.73
N ASP A 309 43.46 -57.38 -6.86
CA ASP A 309 44.74 -58.07 -7.08
C ASP A 309 45.79 -57.70 -6.04
N SER A 310 45.91 -56.40 -5.71
CA SER A 310 46.83 -55.92 -4.68
C SER A 310 46.39 -56.37 -3.28
N LEU A 311 45.09 -56.34 -2.99
CA LEU A 311 44.54 -56.81 -1.71
C LEU A 311 44.80 -58.31 -1.50
N MET A 312 44.63 -59.11 -2.55
CA MET A 312 44.91 -60.54 -2.55
C MET A 312 46.38 -60.82 -2.24
N GLN A 313 47.29 -60.08 -2.89
CA GLN A 313 48.73 -60.21 -2.64
C GLN A 313 49.10 -59.81 -1.22
N SER A 314 48.53 -58.73 -0.69
CA SER A 314 48.72 -58.32 0.72
C SER A 314 48.22 -59.39 1.70
N ALA A 315 47.01 -59.93 1.48
CA ALA A 315 46.45 -60.97 2.35
C ALA A 315 47.32 -62.24 2.40
N LYS A 316 47.92 -62.62 1.26
CA LYS A 316 48.86 -63.75 1.18
C LYS A 316 50.18 -63.49 1.90
N ARG A 317 50.70 -62.26 1.84
CA ARG A 317 51.96 -61.85 2.50
C ARG A 317 51.82 -61.71 4.02
N ASP A 318 50.66 -61.23 4.48
CA ASP A 318 50.41 -60.96 5.90
C ASP A 318 50.07 -62.21 6.72
N SER A 319 49.90 -63.36 6.06
CA SER A 319 49.52 -64.63 6.68
C SER A 319 50.66 -65.64 6.60
N GLN A 320 50.96 -66.33 7.72
CA GLN A 320 51.91 -67.44 7.74
C GLN A 320 51.27 -68.71 8.32
N PRO A 321 51.20 -69.82 7.55
CA PRO A 321 51.63 -69.95 6.15
C PRO A 321 50.74 -69.15 5.17
N PRO A 322 51.20 -68.87 3.93
CA PRO A 322 50.41 -68.18 2.94
C PRO A 322 49.13 -68.97 2.59
N PRO A 323 47.94 -68.35 2.63
CA PRO A 323 46.69 -68.99 2.26
C PRO A 323 46.64 -69.35 0.77
N SER A 324 45.81 -70.34 0.43
CA SER A 324 45.41 -70.59 -0.96
C SER A 324 44.65 -69.39 -1.52
N ASP A 325 44.54 -69.32 -2.84
CA ASP A 325 43.87 -68.22 -3.54
C ASP A 325 42.40 -68.08 -3.12
N ALA A 326 41.67 -69.20 -3.00
CA ALA A 326 40.31 -69.22 -2.47
C ALA A 326 40.20 -68.67 -1.03
N ALA A 327 41.14 -69.06 -0.15
CA ALA A 327 41.16 -68.57 1.23
C ALA A 327 41.56 -67.09 1.31
N ALA A 328 42.51 -66.63 0.48
CA ALA A 328 42.87 -65.22 0.37
C ALA A 328 41.67 -64.38 -0.12
N LYS A 329 40.90 -64.90 -1.09
CA LYS A 329 39.68 -64.26 -1.59
C LYS A 329 38.66 -64.09 -0.47
N GLU A 330 38.40 -65.14 0.30
CA GLU A 330 37.47 -65.08 1.43
C GLU A 330 37.92 -64.07 2.50
N ILE A 331 39.22 -64.03 2.82
CA ILE A 331 39.80 -63.05 3.75
C ILE A 331 39.59 -61.62 3.24
N VAL A 332 39.88 -61.35 1.95
CA VAL A 332 39.73 -60.01 1.36
C VAL A 332 38.27 -59.58 1.33
N VAL A 333 37.36 -60.48 0.93
CA VAL A 333 35.92 -60.21 0.85
C VAL A 333 35.37 -59.90 2.25
N SER A 334 35.59 -60.79 3.21
CA SER A 334 35.08 -60.64 4.58
C SER A 334 35.62 -59.39 5.28
N ARG A 335 36.95 -59.13 5.18
CA ARG A 335 37.55 -57.93 5.78
C ARG A 335 37.03 -56.65 5.14
N THR A 336 36.93 -56.61 3.82
CA THR A 336 36.44 -55.42 3.11
C THR A 336 34.98 -55.14 3.45
N GLN A 337 34.12 -56.16 3.42
CA GLN A 337 32.71 -56.02 3.78
C GLN A 337 32.56 -55.54 5.24
N SER A 338 33.30 -56.14 6.19
CA SER A 338 33.24 -55.72 7.60
C SER A 338 33.68 -54.27 7.81
N VAL A 339 34.73 -53.82 7.12
CA VAL A 339 35.21 -52.43 7.20
C VAL A 339 34.20 -51.47 6.58
N VAL A 340 33.62 -51.81 5.43
CA VAL A 340 32.61 -50.97 4.78
C VAL A 340 31.36 -50.86 5.64
N ALA A 341 30.80 -51.99 6.11
CA ALA A 341 29.60 -52.00 6.93
C ALA A 341 29.76 -51.14 8.20
N LYS A 342 30.89 -51.28 8.91
CA LYS A 342 31.19 -50.45 10.09
C LYS A 342 31.30 -48.96 9.78
N ASN A 343 31.77 -48.58 8.59
CA ASN A 343 31.87 -47.17 8.23
C ASN A 343 30.54 -46.62 7.71
N LEU A 344 29.72 -47.41 7.02
CA LEU A 344 28.35 -47.03 6.66
C LEU A 344 27.51 -46.79 7.91
N GLU A 345 27.58 -47.70 8.89
CA GLU A 345 26.90 -47.57 10.18
C GLU A 345 27.31 -46.29 10.94
N LYS A 346 28.62 -46.03 11.03
CA LYS A 346 29.14 -44.80 11.67
C LYS A 346 28.68 -43.51 11.02
N LEU A 347 28.36 -43.55 9.72
CA LEU A 347 27.90 -42.41 8.95
C LEU A 347 26.38 -42.39 8.81
N GLU A 348 25.67 -43.27 9.52
CA GLU A 348 24.21 -43.41 9.49
C GLU A 348 23.66 -43.62 8.07
N LEU A 349 24.43 -44.30 7.23
CA LEU A 349 24.07 -44.66 5.86
C LEU A 349 23.43 -46.05 5.81
N PRO A 350 22.49 -46.28 4.87
CA PRO A 350 21.92 -47.61 4.67
C PRO A 350 23.02 -48.60 4.29
N ASP A 351 22.87 -49.84 4.75
CA ASP A 351 23.78 -50.90 4.37
C ASP A 351 23.72 -51.15 2.86
N GLN A 352 24.88 -51.36 2.25
CA GLN A 352 25.03 -51.47 0.81
C GLN A 352 26.15 -52.44 0.46
N ARG A 353 25.91 -53.25 -0.57
CA ARG A 353 26.90 -54.20 -1.10
C ARG A 353 28.11 -53.46 -1.67
N VAL A 354 29.30 -53.93 -1.29
CA VAL A 354 30.59 -53.53 -1.91
C VAL A 354 31.06 -54.59 -2.91
N TYR A 355 31.35 -54.16 -4.13
CA TYR A 355 31.94 -54.98 -5.18
C TYR A 355 33.46 -54.83 -5.13
N ILE A 356 34.20 -55.93 -5.22
CA ILE A 356 35.66 -55.94 -5.09
C ILE A 356 36.22 -56.37 -6.44
N LEU A 357 36.89 -55.44 -7.12
CA LEU A 357 37.22 -55.58 -8.54
C LEU A 357 38.72 -55.49 -8.80
N SER A 358 39.19 -56.39 -9.65
CA SER A 358 40.46 -56.32 -10.38
C SER A 358 40.16 -55.85 -11.80
N MET A 359 40.79 -54.77 -12.23
CA MET A 359 40.61 -54.24 -13.59
C MET A 359 41.09 -55.23 -14.65
N ALA A 360 42.15 -55.98 -14.36
CA ALA A 360 42.64 -57.05 -15.23
C ALA A 360 41.60 -58.17 -15.36
N ALA A 361 41.05 -58.66 -14.24
CA ALA A 361 40.01 -59.69 -14.26
C ALA A 361 38.75 -59.21 -14.99
N MET A 362 38.37 -57.93 -14.79
CA MET A 362 37.25 -57.31 -15.48
C MET A 362 37.47 -57.31 -16.99
N LYS A 363 38.64 -56.83 -17.46
CA LYS A 363 38.95 -56.79 -18.88
C LYS A 363 38.95 -58.19 -19.50
N GLU A 364 39.58 -59.16 -18.84
CA GLU A 364 39.61 -60.55 -19.30
C GLU A 364 38.20 -61.14 -19.43
N TRP A 365 37.35 -60.91 -18.42
CA TRP A 365 35.95 -61.35 -18.47
C TRP A 365 35.18 -60.73 -19.62
N VAL A 366 35.36 -59.43 -19.85
CA VAL A 366 34.71 -58.70 -20.94
C VAL A 366 35.20 -59.22 -22.30
N VAL A 367 36.52 -59.31 -22.53
CA VAL A 367 37.07 -59.63 -23.85
C VAL A 367 36.97 -61.12 -24.18
N ASN A 368 37.35 -62.00 -23.25
CA ASN A 368 37.56 -63.43 -23.53
C ASN A 368 36.42 -64.33 -23.06
N GLY A 369 35.46 -63.80 -22.29
CA GLY A 369 34.23 -64.49 -21.89
C GLY A 369 34.45 -65.75 -21.04
N ARG A 370 34.18 -65.69 -19.72
CA ARG A 370 34.16 -66.79 -18.72
C ARG A 370 35.31 -67.84 -18.73
N GLN A 371 36.32 -67.73 -19.57
CA GLN A 371 37.42 -68.72 -19.63
C GLN A 371 38.49 -68.38 -18.58
N SER A 372 38.45 -69.12 -17.48
CA SER A 372 39.59 -69.39 -16.59
C SER A 372 40.34 -68.20 -15.97
N PHE A 373 39.63 -67.20 -15.43
CA PHE A 373 40.26 -66.21 -14.54
C PHE A 373 39.57 -66.17 -13.18
N GLU A 374 40.35 -66.04 -12.12
CA GLU A 374 39.82 -65.97 -10.76
C GLU A 374 39.17 -64.60 -10.53
N MET A 375 37.85 -64.55 -10.69
CA MET A 375 37.03 -63.37 -10.41
C MET A 375 36.65 -63.32 -8.94
N ILE A 376 36.51 -62.12 -8.39
CA ILE A 376 35.94 -61.88 -7.07
C ILE A 376 34.47 -61.48 -7.20
N HIS A 377 34.21 -60.29 -7.76
CA HIS A 377 32.87 -59.69 -7.90
C HIS A 377 32.64 -59.05 -9.29
N GLU A 378 33.54 -59.26 -10.25
CA GLU A 378 33.51 -58.60 -11.57
C GLU A 378 32.25 -58.93 -12.37
N ALA A 379 31.87 -60.21 -12.40
CA ALA A 379 30.67 -60.66 -13.09
C ALA A 379 29.40 -60.14 -12.38
N GLU A 380 29.31 -60.31 -11.05
CA GLU A 380 28.14 -59.88 -10.29
C GLU A 380 27.93 -58.37 -10.36
N PHE A 381 29.00 -57.58 -10.39
CA PHE A 381 28.92 -56.13 -10.52
C PHE A 381 28.24 -55.71 -11.83
N LEU A 382 28.65 -56.31 -12.96
CA LEU A 382 28.07 -55.97 -14.24
C LEU A 382 26.66 -56.54 -14.42
N ASP A 383 26.40 -57.74 -13.89
CA ASP A 383 25.05 -58.33 -13.88
C ASP A 383 24.07 -57.46 -13.07
N ASP A 384 24.46 -56.99 -11.90
CA ASP A 384 23.59 -56.17 -11.05
C ASP A 384 23.37 -54.75 -11.63
N ILE A 385 24.37 -54.18 -12.32
CA ILE A 385 24.16 -52.98 -13.12
C ILE A 385 23.15 -53.25 -14.23
N ILE A 386 23.30 -54.33 -15.01
CA ILE A 386 22.37 -54.66 -16.10
C ILE A 386 20.94 -54.82 -15.57
N LYS A 387 20.76 -55.58 -14.50
CA LYS A 387 19.44 -55.77 -13.86
C LYS A 387 18.81 -54.43 -13.47
N LEU A 388 19.61 -53.51 -12.93
CA LEU A 388 19.11 -52.17 -12.59
C LEU A 388 18.65 -51.42 -13.85
N LEU A 389 19.47 -51.43 -14.91
CA LEU A 389 19.13 -50.79 -16.19
C LEU A 389 17.84 -51.36 -16.78
N GLU A 390 17.67 -52.68 -16.75
CA GLU A 390 16.46 -53.36 -17.22
C GLU A 390 15.22 -53.01 -16.38
N SER A 391 15.36 -52.97 -15.06
CA SER A 391 14.25 -52.64 -14.15
C SER A 391 13.77 -51.19 -14.25
N THR A 392 14.62 -50.29 -14.73
CA THR A 392 14.31 -48.85 -14.85
C THR A 392 13.51 -48.54 -16.14
N VAL A 393 13.39 -49.49 -17.07
CA VAL A 393 12.56 -49.34 -18.28
C VAL A 393 11.23 -50.09 -18.09
N PRO A 394 10.09 -49.40 -17.91
CA PRO A 394 8.79 -50.07 -17.95
C PRO A 394 8.51 -50.46 -19.41
N GLY A 395 8.61 -51.75 -19.74
CA GLY A 395 8.07 -52.29 -21.00
C GLY A 395 9.04 -52.96 -21.98
N VAL A 396 10.31 -53.18 -21.65
CA VAL A 396 11.13 -54.13 -22.43
C VAL A 396 10.95 -55.51 -21.85
N VAL A 397 9.85 -56.13 -22.25
CA VAL A 397 9.59 -57.55 -22.10
C VAL A 397 10.69 -58.31 -22.84
N THR A 398 11.37 -59.19 -22.10
CA THR A 398 12.11 -60.38 -22.55
C THR A 398 12.08 -60.64 -24.05
N SER A 399 13.17 -60.32 -24.76
CA SER A 399 13.51 -60.95 -26.05
C SER A 399 14.98 -60.81 -26.49
N CYS A 400 15.92 -60.39 -25.62
CA CYS A 400 17.34 -60.28 -25.99
C CYS A 400 18.26 -61.29 -25.29
N VAL A 401 17.70 -62.25 -24.57
CA VAL A 401 18.45 -63.36 -23.95
C VAL A 401 17.90 -64.68 -24.50
N GLU A 402 17.93 -64.87 -25.83
CA GLU A 402 17.81 -66.21 -26.43
C GLU A 402 18.21 -66.30 -27.93
N GLU A 403 18.48 -65.20 -28.65
CA GLU A 403 18.71 -65.27 -30.13
C GLU A 403 20.15 -65.13 -30.67
N GLU A 404 21.21 -65.14 -29.85
CA GLU A 404 22.59 -65.23 -30.36
C GLU A 404 23.35 -66.48 -29.89
N MET A 405 22.64 -67.59 -29.72
CA MET A 405 23.26 -68.92 -29.55
C MET A 405 22.89 -69.92 -30.65
N VAL A 406 22.41 -69.46 -31.80
CA VAL A 406 22.25 -70.31 -32.99
C VAL A 406 22.56 -69.51 -34.26
N TYR A 407 23.50 -70.04 -35.04
CA TYR A 407 23.89 -69.74 -36.42
C TYR A 407 25.20 -68.96 -36.69
N VAL A 408 26.19 -69.79 -37.05
CA VAL A 408 27.40 -69.64 -37.90
C VAL A 408 28.68 -69.19 -37.22
#